data_AF-A0A2E0JFU4-F1
#
_entry.id   AF-A0A2E0JFU4-F1
#
_cell.length_a   1.000
_cell.length_b   1.000
_cell.length_c   1.000
_cell.angle_alpha   90.00
_cell.angle_beta   90.00
_cell.angle_gamma   90.00
#
_symmetry.space_group_name_H-M   'P 1'
#
loop_
_entity.id
_entity.type
_entity.pdbx_description
1 polymer ?
#
loop_
_entity_poly.entity_id
_entity_poly.type
_entity_poly.pdbx_seq_one_letter_code
_entity_poly.pdbx_strand_id
1 'polypeptide(L)' 'RTGLENAFPPRFVDNIQIYVSTNGDTPTPLKLSRKGVSSFFKENSDKVRKFIKANRLKVSETEAIIEVFKFADSF' A
#
# COMPACT_ATOMS: atom_id res chain seq x y z
N ARG A 1 23.82 -26.54 -28.03
CA ARG A 1 23.89 -25.79 -26.76
C ARG A 1 22.55 -26.00 -26.06
N THR A 2 22.42 -27.05 -25.24
CA THR A 2 21.21 -27.37 -24.49
C THR A 2 21.26 -26.63 -23.16
N GLY A 3 20.63 -25.45 -23.10
CA GLY A 3 20.47 -24.72 -21.86
C GLY A 3 19.41 -25.43 -21.00
N LEU A 4 19.86 -26.34 -20.13
CA LEU A 4 19.08 -26.75 -18.97
C LEU A 4 19.00 -25.54 -18.04
N GLU A 5 18.03 -24.67 -18.29
CA GLU A 5 17.67 -23.62 -17.34
C GLU A 5 16.99 -24.29 -16.16
N ASN A 6 17.79 -24.70 -15.17
CA ASN A 6 17.26 -25.21 -13.91
C ASN A 6 16.36 -24.12 -13.32
N ALA A 7 15.08 -24.44 -13.12
CA ALA A 7 14.14 -23.55 -12.47
C ALA A 7 14.73 -23.13 -11.12
N PHE A 8 14.87 -21.81 -10.90
CA PHE A 8 15.35 -21.30 -9.62
C PHE A 8 14.48 -21.89 -8.49
N PRO A 9 15.09 -22.29 -7.37
CA PRO A 9 14.33 -22.80 -6.25
C PRO A 9 13.28 -21.78 -5.82
N PRO A 10 12.12 -22.23 -5.31
CA PRO A 10 11.11 -21.33 -4.76
C PRO A 10 11.77 -20.39 -3.74
N ARG A 11 11.74 -19.09 -4.03
CA ARG A 11 12.21 -18.08 -3.08
C ARG A 11 11.05 -17.76 -2.15
N PHE A 12 11.32 -17.76 -0.84
CA PHE A 12 10.38 -17.17 0.11
C PHE A 12 10.28 -15.67 -0.17
N VAL A 13 9.06 -15.16 -0.22
CA VAL A 13 8.77 -13.73 -0.40
C VAL A 13 7.96 -13.30 0.80
N ASP A 14 8.49 -12.34 1.56
CA ASP A 14 7.74 -11.73 2.64
C ASP A 14 6.55 -10.97 2.06
N ASN A 15 5.36 -11.28 2.57
CA ASN A 15 4.12 -10.65 2.15
C ASN A 15 3.49 -9.91 3.31
N ILE A 16 3.63 -8.58 3.30
CA ILE A 16 2.99 -7.71 4.28
C ILE A 16 1.62 -7.31 3.74
N GLN A 17 0.56 -7.70 4.44
CA GLN A 17 -0.80 -7.28 4.15
C GLN A 17 -1.31 -6.37 5.27
N ILE A 18 -1.80 -5.19 4.88
CA ILE A 18 -2.38 -4.22 5.80
C ILE A 18 -3.89 -4.30 5.68
N TYR A 19 -4.57 -4.39 6.82
CA TYR A 19 -6.03 -4.38 6.91
C TYR A 19 -6.49 -3.10 7.59
N VAL A 20 -7.57 -2.52 7.09
CA VAL A 20 -8.14 -1.28 7.63
C VAL A 20 -9.61 -1.50 7.92
N SER A 21 -10.02 -1.10 9.13
CA SER A 21 -11.41 -1.04 9.55
C SER A 21 -11.86 0.42 9.57
N THR A 22 -13.07 0.66 9.07
CA THR A 22 -13.78 1.93 9.21
C THR A 22 -14.89 1.74 10.22
N ASN A 23 -14.97 2.61 11.23
CA ASN A 23 -16.06 2.62 12.22
C ASN A 23 -16.31 1.28 12.97
N GLY A 24 -15.29 0.44 13.11
CA GLY A 24 -15.41 -0.85 13.79
C GLY A 24 -15.96 -1.98 12.91
N ASP A 25 -16.15 -1.75 11.61
CA ASP A 25 -16.51 -2.80 10.64
C ASP A 25 -15.40 -3.85 10.51
N THR A 26 -15.73 -4.99 9.88
CA THR A 26 -14.76 -6.03 9.54
C THR A 26 -13.58 -5.44 8.75
N PRO A 27 -12.32 -5.59 9.21
CA PRO A 27 -11.17 -5.07 8.51
C PRO A 27 -11.07 -5.61 7.08
N THR A 28 -10.81 -4.73 6.12
CA THR A 28 -10.65 -5.08 4.70
C THR A 28 -9.21 -4.86 4.24
N PRO A 29 -8.70 -5.66 3.29
CA PRO A 29 -7.33 -5.53 2.83
C PRO A 29 -7.13 -4.21 2.06
N LEU A 30 -6.13 -3.43 2.49
CA LEU A 30 -5.70 -2.23 1.80
C LEU A 30 -4.76 -2.59 0.65
N LYS A 31 -5.13 -2.21 -0.56
CA LYS A 31 -4.26 -2.42 -1.74
C LYS A 31 -3.07 -1.47 -1.71
N LEU A 32 -1.87 -2.01 -1.41
CA LEU A 32 -0.58 -1.30 -1.29
C LEU A 32 -0.01 -0.81 -2.63
N SER A 33 -0.84 -0.14 -3.40
CA SER A 33 -0.49 0.61 -4.61
C SER A 33 -0.91 2.05 -4.40
N ARG A 34 -0.22 3.00 -5.04
CA ARG A 34 -0.53 4.43 -4.88
C ARG A 34 -2.02 4.74 -5.14
N LYS A 35 -2.58 4.12 -6.18
CA LYS A 35 -4.02 4.22 -6.52
C LYS A 35 -4.90 3.54 -5.48
N GLY A 36 -4.51 2.36 -5.00
CA GLY A 36 -5.27 1.61 -3.99
C GLY A 36 -5.39 2.38 -2.68
N VAL A 37 -4.25 2.85 -2.16
CA VAL A 37 -4.21 3.66 -0.94
C VAL A 37 -5.00 4.95 -1.09
N SER A 38 -4.82 5.70 -2.19
CA SER A 38 -5.57 6.95 -2.35
C SER A 38 -7.08 6.70 -2.51
N SER A 39 -7.48 5.64 -3.23
CA SER A 39 -8.90 5.31 -3.45
C SER A 39 -9.66 4.96 -2.17
N PHE A 40 -8.96 4.50 -1.13
CA PHE A 40 -9.56 4.25 0.18
C PHE A 40 -10.22 5.51 0.76
N PHE A 41 -9.63 6.69 0.53
CA PHE A 41 -10.09 7.97 1.07
C PHE A 41 -11.18 8.67 0.24
N LYS A 42 -11.79 7.98 -0.74
CA LYS A 42 -12.96 8.46 -1.53
C LYS A 42 -12.80 9.89 -2.05
N GLU A 43 -13.61 10.86 -1.61
CA GLU A 43 -13.52 12.27 -2.06
C GLU A 43 -12.14 12.92 -1.81
N ASN A 44 -11.40 12.45 -0.80
CA ASN A 44 -10.08 12.96 -0.46
C ASN A 44 -8.94 12.24 -1.21
N SER A 45 -9.25 11.28 -2.10
CA SER A 45 -8.27 10.50 -2.86
C SER A 45 -7.26 11.38 -3.60
N ASP A 46 -7.69 12.51 -4.19
CA ASP A 46 -6.78 13.40 -4.91
C ASP A 46 -5.81 14.14 -3.98
N LYS A 47 -6.26 14.56 -2.79
CA LYS A 47 -5.40 15.18 -1.78
C LYS A 47 -4.33 14.20 -1.30
N VAL A 48 -4.76 12.98 -0.95
CA VAL A 48 -3.87 11.90 -0.52
C VAL A 48 -2.87 11.52 -1.61
N ARG A 49 -3.34 11.39 -2.86
CA ARG A 49 -2.47 11.07 -4.00
C ARG A 49 -1.40 12.16 -4.23
N LYS A 50 -1.76 13.44 -4.10
CA LYS A 50 -0.82 14.56 -4.20
C LYS A 50 0.20 14.53 -3.06
N PHE A 51 -0.24 14.28 -1.83
CA PHE A 51 0.64 14.15 -0.66
C PHE A 51 1.65 13.00 -0.80
N ILE A 52 1.20 11.81 -1.18
CA ILE A 52 2.08 10.64 -1.45
C ILE A 52 3.14 11.01 -2.49
N LYS A 53 2.74 11.71 -3.57
CA LYS A 53 3.66 12.11 -4.63
C LYS A 53 4.66 13.17 -4.17
N ALA A 54 4.21 14.19 -3.45
CA ALA A 54 5.04 15.30 -2.98
C ALA A 54 6.12 14.81 -2.01
N ASN A 55 5.76 13.91 -1.09
CA ASN A 55 6.67 13.36 -0.08
C ASN A 55 7.41 12.08 -0.55
N ARG A 56 7.20 11.66 -1.81
CA ARG A 56 7.83 10.47 -2.42
C ARG A 56 7.65 9.18 -1.59
N LEU A 57 6.49 9.04 -0.95
CA LEU A 57 6.20 7.92 -0.07
C LEU A 57 6.07 6.61 -0.84
N LYS A 58 6.73 5.57 -0.33
CA LYS A 58 6.63 4.20 -0.84
C LYS A 58 5.55 3.46 -0.06
N VAL A 59 4.33 3.41 -0.63
CA VAL A 59 3.16 2.77 -0.01
C VAL A 59 3.27 1.25 0.17
N SER A 60 4.39 0.64 -0.22
CA SER A 60 4.75 -0.74 0.13
C SER A 60 5.35 -0.85 1.53
N GLU A 61 5.77 0.27 2.13
CA GLU A 61 6.39 0.34 3.46
C GLU A 61 5.32 0.77 4.49
N THR A 62 5.36 0.18 5.69
CA THR A 62 4.34 0.39 6.73
C THR A 62 4.36 1.83 7.24
N GLU A 63 5.55 2.40 7.42
CA GLU A 63 5.77 3.77 7.90
C GLU A 63 5.12 4.79 6.97
N ALA A 64 5.24 4.58 5.66
CA ALA A 64 4.59 5.42 4.65
C ALA A 64 3.06 5.37 4.74
N ILE A 65 2.48 4.21 5.05
CA ILE A 65 1.03 4.09 5.27
C ILE A 65 0.63 4.86 6.54
N ILE A 66 1.38 4.73 7.63
CA ILE A 66 1.12 5.47 8.88
C ILE A 66 1.13 6.99 8.62
N GLU A 67 2.11 7.49 7.87
CA GLU A 67 2.18 8.92 7.52
C GLU A 67 0.99 9.37 6.66
N VAL A 68 0.54 8.54 5.71
CA VAL A 68 -0.65 8.83 4.90
C VAL A 68 -1.90 8.94 5.77
N PHE A 69 -2.09 8.03 6.73
CA PHE A 69 -3.24 8.07 7.63
C PHE A 69 -3.17 9.26 8.58
N LYS A 70 -2.00 9.57 9.16
CA LYS A 70 -1.80 10.79 9.96
C LYS A 70 -2.14 12.07 9.19
N PHE A 71 -1.75 12.13 7.92
CA PHE A 71 -2.12 13.24 7.06
C PHE A 71 -3.62 13.28 6.79
N ALA A 72 -4.25 12.12 6.57
CA ALA A 72 -5.69 12.03 6.34
C ALA A 72 -6.53 12.42 7.57
N ASP A 73 -6.06 12.16 8.78
CA ASP A 73 -6.71 12.56 10.03
C ASP A 73 -6.69 14.08 10.28
N SER A 74 -5.90 14.83 9.50
CA SER A 74 -5.85 16.30 9.58
C SER A 74 -6.95 17.01 8.80
N PHE A 75 -7.88 16.27 8.19
CA PHE A 75 -8.96 16.79 7.36
C PHE A 75 -10.33 16.75 8.02
#